data_AF-A0A7Z1MFT1-F1
#
_entry.id   AF-A0A7Z1MFT1-F1
#
_cell.length_a   1.000
_cell.length_b   1.000
_cell.length_c   1.000
_cell.angle_alpha   90.00
_cell.angle_beta   90.00
_cell.angle_gamma   90.00
#
_symmetry.space_group_name_H-M   'P 1'
#
loop_
_entity.id
_entity.type
_entity.pdbx_description
1 polymer ?
#
loop_
_entity_poly.entity_id
_entity_poly.type
_entity_poly.pdbx_seq_one_letter_code
_entity_poly.pdbx_strand_id
1 'polypeptide(L)' 'MKNKILEQHLAEAEQPMKNFMADLLEILGRKACSAQEPELVLRYFGAVLSIRLLSFEGDKTNSNTED' A
#
# COMPACT_ATOMS: atom_id res chain seq x y z
N MET A 1 12.78 9.31 11.80
CA MET A 1 11.91 8.92 12.93
C MET A 1 10.71 8.20 12.34
N LYS A 2 10.48 6.92 12.69
CA LYS A 2 9.31 6.18 12.20
C LYS A 2 8.04 6.86 12.73
N ASN A 3 7.06 7.13 11.87
CA ASN A 3 5.80 7.80 12.23
C ASN A 3 4.89 6.83 13.02
N LYS A 4 5.32 6.49 14.25
CA LYS A 4 4.59 5.58 15.15
C LYS A 4 3.14 5.99 15.37
N ILE A 5 2.86 7.30 15.30
CA ILE A 5 1.50 7.85 15.43
C ILE A 5 0.59 7.37 14.29
N LEU A 6 1.06 7.39 13.04
CA LEU A 6 0.25 6.96 11.89
C LEU A 6 0.08 5.43 11.86
N GLU A 7 1.12 4.69 12.24
CA GLU A 7 1.06 3.23 12.39
C GLU A 7 0.01 2.84 13.44
N GLN A 8 0.01 3.53 14.59
CA GLN A 8 -0.98 3.31 15.65
C GLN A 8 -2.39 3.72 15.22
N HIS A 9 -2.55 4.91 14.62
CA HIS A 9 -3.85 5.35 14.12
C HIS A 9 -4.43 4.36 13.11
N LEU A 10 -3.59 3.78 12.23
CA LEU A 10 -4.07 2.80 11.27
C LEU A 10 -4.50 1.48 11.94
N ALA A 11 -3.77 1.02 12.96
CA ALA A 11 -4.14 -0.18 13.71
C ALA A 11 -5.50 -0.03 14.40
N GLU A 12 -5.74 1.14 14.98
CA GLU A 12 -6.97 1.49 15.71
C GLU A 12 -8.09 2.02 14.80
N ALA A 13 -7.81 2.27 13.51
CA ALA A 13 -8.78 2.86 12.60
C ALA A 13 -10.00 1.97 12.36
N GLU A 14 -11.11 2.62 12.05
CA GLU A 14 -12.34 1.97 11.63
C GLU A 14 -12.17 1.21 10.29
N GLN A 15 -13.05 0.24 10.05
CA GLN A 15 -13.01 -0.61 8.87
C GLN A 15 -12.94 0.16 7.53
N PRO A 16 -13.65 1.30 7.33
CA PRO A 16 -13.53 2.06 6.09
C PRO A 16 -12.10 2.53 5.79
N MET A 17 -11.36 2.96 6.81
CA MET A 17 -9.95 3.37 6.65
C MET A 17 -9.05 2.17 6.35
N LYS A 18 -9.32 1.03 6.99
CA LYS A 18 -8.59 -0.22 6.73
C LYS A 18 -8.81 -0.71 5.29
N ASN A 19 -10.05 -0.64 4.80
CA ASN A 19 -10.37 -0.97 3.41
C ASN A 19 -9.65 -0.03 2.45
N PHE A 20 -9.68 1.28 2.70
CA PHE A 20 -8.95 2.25 1.88
C PHE A 20 -7.44 1.96 1.82
N MET A 21 -6.82 1.59 2.94
CA MET A 21 -5.41 1.20 2.96
C MET A 21 -5.15 -0.13 2.23
N ALA A 22 -6.07 -1.10 2.31
CA ALA A 22 -5.97 -2.34 1.54
C ALA A 22 -6.02 -2.06 0.03
N ASP A 23 -6.96 -1.23 -0.42
CA ASP A 23 -7.08 -0.83 -1.82
C ASP A 23 -5.81 -0.09 -2.31
N LEU A 24 -5.27 0.82 -1.48
CA LEU A 24 -4.02 1.52 -1.80
C LEU A 24 -2.85 0.55 -1.99
N LEU A 25 -2.68 -0.38 -1.05
CA LEU A 25 -1.61 -1.37 -1.11
C LEU A 25 -1.78 -2.32 -2.30
N GLU A 26 -3.00 -2.72 -2.62
CA GLU A 26 -3.28 -3.56 -3.78
C GLU A 26 -2.92 -2.85 -5.09
N ILE A 27 -3.36 -1.60 -5.26
CA ILE A 27 -3.07 -0.83 -6.48
C ILE A 27 -1.55 -0.61 -6.62
N LEU A 28 -0.86 -0.22 -5.55
CA LEU A 28 0.58 0.00 -5.56
C LEU A 28 1.34 -1.31 -5.79
N GLY A 29 0.91 -2.41 -5.18
CA GLY A 29 1.48 -3.74 -5.35
C GLY A 29 1.37 -4.22 -6.81
N ARG A 30 0.19 -4.06 -7.44
CA ARG A 30 0.00 -4.37 -8.85
C ARG A 30 0.94 -3.58 -9.77
N LYS A 31 1.16 -2.29 -9.49
CA LYS A 31 2.13 -1.45 -10.21
C LYS A 31 3.56 -1.96 -10.04
N ALA A 32 3.95 -2.28 -8.80
CA ALA A 32 5.28 -2.82 -8.49
C ALA A 32 5.55 -4.14 -9.25
N CYS A 33 4.56 -5.03 -9.31
CA CYS A 33 4.67 -6.29 -10.06
C CYS A 33 4.71 -6.09 -11.58
N SER A 34 4.11 -5.01 -12.09
CA SER A 34 4.02 -4.72 -13.53
C SER A 34 5.22 -3.91 -14.06
N ALA A 35 6.33 -3.81 -13.30
CA ALA A 35 7.50 -2.98 -13.59
C ALA A 35 7.17 -1.48 -13.81
N GLN A 36 6.02 -1.03 -13.32
CA GLN A 36 5.65 0.38 -13.27
C GLN A 36 6.14 0.99 -11.96
N GLU A 37 6.42 2.28 -11.95
CA GLU A 37 6.75 2.97 -10.71
C GLU A 37 5.53 2.90 -9.76
N PRO A 38 5.66 2.29 -8.57
CA PRO A 38 4.54 2.06 -7.67
C PRO A 38 4.25 3.34 -6.88
N GLU A 39 3.72 4.33 -7.59
CA GLU A 39 3.32 5.63 -7.07
C GLU A 39 1.85 5.93 -7.41
N LEU A 40 1.18 6.60 -6.47
CA LEU A 40 -0.18 7.11 -6.61
C LEU A 40 -0.22 8.58 -6.21
N VAL A 41 -0.97 9.36 -6.99
CA VAL A 41 -1.26 10.76 -6.69
C VAL A 41 -2.74 10.89 -6.38
N LEU A 42 -3.04 11.35 -5.17
CA LEU A 42 -4.40 11.59 -4.67
C LEU A 42 -4.64 13.08 -4.52
N ARG A 43 -5.88 13.50 -4.74
CA ARG A 43 -6.31 14.89 -4.51
C ARG A 43 -7.41 14.88 -3.47
N TYR A 44 -7.25 15.67 -2.42
CA TYR A 44 -8.22 15.73 -1.32
C TYR A 44 -8.18 17.10 -0.63
N PHE A 45 -9.34 17.73 -0.45
CA PHE A 45 -9.46 19.09 0.11
C PHE A 45 -8.46 20.12 -0.45
N GLY A 46 -8.24 20.11 -1.76
CA GLY A 46 -7.29 21.02 -2.41
C GLY A 46 -5.81 20.68 -2.20
N ALA A 47 -5.49 19.67 -1.39
CA ALA A 47 -4.15 19.12 -1.28
C ALA A 47 -3.90 18.06 -2.36
N VAL A 48 -2.63 17.96 -2.77
CA VAL A 48 -2.12 16.87 -3.63
C VAL A 48 -1.18 16.02 -2.78
N LEU A 49 -1.51 14.74 -2.63
CA LEU A 49 -0.73 13.77 -1.88
C LEU A 49 -0.13 12.76 -2.85
N SER A 50 1.20 12.60 -2.83
CA SER A 50 1.86 11.47 -3.50
C SER A 50 2.21 10.40 -2.48
N ILE A 51 1.90 9.15 -2.82
CA ILE A 51 2.19 7.95 -2.03
C ILE A 51 2.98 7.00 -2.92
N ARG A 52 4.19 6.64 -2.47
CA ARG A 52 5.07 5.70 -3.16
C ARG A 52 5.32 4.47 -2.29
N LEU A 53 5.14 3.29 -2.86
CA LEU A 53 5.49 2.03 -2.21
C LEU A 53 6.99 1.78 -2.38
N LEU A 54 7.72 1.71 -1.27
CA LEU A 54 9.17 1.55 -1.27
C LEU A 54 9.59 0.07 -1.33
N SER A 55 8.86 -0.77 -0.61
CA SER A 55 9.01 -2.22 -0.65
C SER A 55 7.65 -2.87 -0.38
N PHE A 56 7.47 -4.05 -0.94
CA PHE A 56 6.32 -4.90 -0.66
C PHE A 56 6.84 -6.30 -0.38
N GLU A 57 6.75 -6.74 0.87
CA GLU A 57 7.13 -8.10 1.30
C GLU A 57 5.92 -9.05 1.24
N GLY A 58 5.03 -8.84 0.27
CA GLY A 58 3.93 -9.76 0.00
C GLY A 58 4.43 -10.96 -0.80
N ASP A 59 4.57 -12.09 -0.10
CA ASP A 59 4.78 -13.47 -0.55
C ASP A 59 5.59 -13.69 -1.84
N LYS A 60 6.88 -14.04 -1.67
CA LYS A 60 7.69 -14.77 -2.67
C LYS A 60 7.36 -16.26 -2.69
N THR A 61 6.09 -16.63 -2.59
CA THR A 61 5.66 -18.04 -2.60
C THR A 61 4.56 -18.21 -3.62
N ASN A 62 4.99 -18.52 -4.84
CA ASN A 62 4.36 -19.49 -5.74
C ASN A 62 5.44 -19.98 -6.71
N SER A 63 6.49 -20.59 -6.15
CA SER A 63 7.38 -21.49 -6.87
C SER A 63 7.46 -22.80 -6.08
N ASN A 64 6.33 -23.48 -5.92
CA ASN A 64 6.33 -24.91 -5.62
C ASN A 64 5.47 -25.58 -6.68
N THR A 65 6.20 -26.14 -7.63
CA THR A 65 5.91 -27.32 -8.46
C THR A 65 4.85 -28.23 -7.82
N GLU A 66 3.75 -28.45 -8.53
CA GLU A 66 2.99 -29.69 -8.41
C GLU A 66 3.55 -30.65 -9.47
N ASP A 67 4.26 -31.69 -9.00
CA ASP A 67 4.49 -32.95 -9.71
C ASP A 67 3.31 -33.90 -9.43
#